data_AF-A0A661PJ83-F1
#
_entry.id   AF-A0A661PJ83-F1
#
_cell.length_a   1.000
_cell.length_b   1.000
_cell.length_c   1.000
_cell.angle_alpha   90.00
_cell.angle_beta   90.00
_cell.angle_gamma   90.00
#
_symmetry.space_group_name_H-M   'P 1'
#
loop_
_entity.id
_entity.type
_entity.pdbx_description
1 polymer ?
#
loop_
_entity_poly.entity_id
_entity_poly.type
_entity_poly.pdbx_seq_one_letter_code
_entity_poly.pdbx_strand_id
1 'polypeptide(L)'
;MTIQTLGLKLLEQRGERGIREVAREIGISHATLSRVERGFLPDLDTFSKVCRWLDVDPGEILKVRARGGSAETPSAAVHFKKDSTVSLGTAQALARLILAAQRAVLASHDRN
;
A
#
# COMPACT_ATOMS: atom_id res chain seq x y z
N MET A 1 6.35 10.50 -2.84
CA MET A 1 5.75 11.11 -4.06
C MET A 1 4.23 10.91 -4.03
N THR A 2 3.44 11.28 -5.05
CA THR A 2 2.02 10.87 -5.15
C THR A 2 1.84 9.89 -6.32
N ILE A 3 0.70 9.20 -6.40
CA ILE A 3 0.44 8.26 -7.50
C ILE A 3 0.47 8.93 -8.89
N GLN A 4 0.16 10.22 -8.96
CA GLN A 4 0.26 11.02 -10.17
C GLN A 4 1.73 11.16 -10.61
N THR A 5 2.66 11.25 -9.65
CA THR A 5 4.10 11.27 -9.94
C THR A 5 4.59 9.95 -10.54
N LEU A 6 3.98 8.81 -10.17
CA LEU A 6 4.30 7.50 -10.76
C LEU A 6 3.98 7.48 -12.26
N GLY A 7 2.79 7.94 -12.64
CA GLY A 7 2.36 8.00 -14.04
C GLY A 7 3.27 8.90 -14.89
N LEU A 8 3.68 10.05 -14.35
CA LEU A 8 4.61 10.97 -15.02
C LEU A 8 6.00 10.34 -15.22
N LYS A 9 6.59 9.76 -14.17
CA LYS A 9 7.89 9.07 -14.26
C LYS A 9 7.86 7.93 -15.27
N LEU A 10 6.75 7.21 -15.33
CA LEU A 10 6.57 6.13 -16.27
C LEU A 10 6.47 6.63 -17.71
N LEU A 11 5.79 7.75 -17.93
CA LEU A 11 5.74 8.41 -19.24
C LEU A 11 7.12 8.93 -19.66
N GLU A 12 7.88 9.54 -18.75
CA GLU A 12 9.25 10.01 -18.98
C GLU A 12 10.19 8.87 -19.36
N GLN A 13 10.18 7.77 -18.58
CA GLN A 13 11.04 6.61 -18.85
C GLN A 13 10.64 5.87 -20.14
N ARG A 14 9.34 5.83 -20.47
CA ARG A 14 8.88 5.26 -21.74
C ARG A 14 9.33 6.12 -22.93
N GLY A 15 9.28 7.45 -22.81
CA GLY A 15 9.58 8.36 -23.91
C GLY A 15 8.79 8.03 -25.18
N GLU A 16 9.49 7.93 -26.31
CA GLU A 16 8.92 7.61 -27.62
C GLU A 16 8.61 6.11 -27.81
N ARG A 17 8.95 5.25 -26.84
CA ARG A 17 8.74 3.81 -26.97
C ARG A 17 7.25 3.46 -26.97
N GLY A 18 6.91 2.43 -27.75
CA GLY A 18 5.53 2.00 -27.91
C GLY A 18 4.93 1.46 -26.61
N ILE A 19 3.70 1.85 -26.29
CA ILE A 19 3.02 1.42 -25.05
C ILE A 19 2.89 -0.10 -24.93
N ARG A 20 2.72 -0.81 -26.05
CA ARG A 20 2.62 -2.28 -26.06
C ARG A 20 3.96 -2.96 -25.79
N GLU A 21 5.04 -2.37 -26.28
CA GLU A 21 6.40 -2.86 -26.09
C GLU A 21 6.77 -2.77 -24.61
N VAL A 22 6.60 -1.58 -24.01
CA VAL A 22 6.90 -1.33 -22.60
C VAL A 22 5.99 -2.14 -21.67
N ALA A 23 4.69 -2.27 -21.99
CA ALA A 23 3.78 -3.09 -21.18
C ALA A 23 4.23 -4.56 -21.13
N ARG A 24 4.76 -5.08 -22.24
CA ARG A 24 5.31 -6.44 -22.29
C ARG A 24 6.56 -6.60 -21.42
N GLU A 25 7.44 -5.59 -21.38
CA GLU A 25 8.63 -5.60 -20.52
C GLU A 25 8.29 -5.56 -19.04
N ILE A 26 7.31 -4.74 -18.66
CA ILE A 26 6.82 -4.65 -17.28
C ILE A 26 6.03 -5.92 -16.89
N GLY A 27 5.49 -6.64 -17.87
CA GLY A 27 4.67 -7.84 -17.63
C GLY A 27 3.23 -7.49 -17.23
N ILE A 28 2.65 -6.44 -17.82
CA ILE A 28 1.28 -6.00 -17.60
C ILE A 28 0.54 -5.76 -18.94
N SER A 29 -0.78 -5.62 -18.89
CA SER A 29 -1.54 -5.28 -20.10
C SER A 29 -1.27 -3.84 -20.56
N HIS A 30 -1.26 -3.60 -21.88
CA HIS A 30 -1.14 -2.26 -22.46
C HIS A 30 -2.23 -1.30 -21.97
N ALA A 31 -3.44 -1.80 -21.72
CA ALA A 31 -4.55 -1.03 -21.16
C ALA A 31 -4.30 -0.64 -19.70
N THR A 32 -3.64 -1.49 -18.92
CA THR A 32 -3.21 -1.17 -17.55
C THR A 32 -2.14 -0.08 -17.57
N LEU A 33 -1.12 -0.21 -18.44
CA LEU A 33 -0.06 0.80 -18.57
C LEU A 33 -0.64 2.18 -18.93
N SER A 34 -1.54 2.23 -19.92
CA SER A 34 -2.23 3.47 -20.34
C SER A 34 -3.06 4.11 -19.22
N ARG A 35 -3.67 3.31 -18.34
CA ARG A 35 -4.40 3.83 -17.17
C ARG A 35 -3.46 4.43 -16.15
N VAL A 36 -2.34 3.75 -15.86
CA VAL A 36 -1.32 4.23 -14.90
C VAL A 36 -0.69 5.53 -15.39
N GLU A 37 -0.35 5.66 -16.68
CA GLU A 37 0.17 6.90 -17.28
C GLU A 37 -0.79 8.09 -17.13
N ARG A 38 -2.11 7.82 -17.15
CA ARG A 38 -3.15 8.84 -16.93
C ARG A 38 -3.45 9.10 -15.45
N GLY A 39 -2.66 8.52 -14.53
CA GLY A 39 -2.78 8.75 -13.09
C GLY A 39 -3.79 7.85 -12.36
N PHE A 40 -4.25 6.76 -12.99
CA PHE A 40 -5.06 5.76 -12.30
C PHE A 40 -4.22 4.97 -11.30
N LEU A 41 -4.78 4.67 -10.13
CA LEU A 41 -4.13 3.89 -9.08
C LEU A 41 -4.08 2.39 -9.45
N PRO A 42 -2.91 1.80 -9.73
CA PRO A 42 -2.78 0.36 -9.94
C PRO A 42 -3.00 -0.44 -8.66
N ASP A 43 -3.30 -1.74 -8.82
CA ASP A 43 -3.20 -2.71 -7.72
C ASP A 43 -1.74 -2.92 -7.28
N LEU A 44 -1.54 -3.61 -6.16
CA LEU A 44 -0.22 -3.82 -5.55
C LEU A 44 0.74 -4.61 -6.46
N ASP A 45 0.24 -5.57 -7.24
CA ASP A 45 1.07 -6.38 -8.14
C ASP A 45 1.60 -5.52 -9.30
N THR A 46 0.69 -4.82 -9.97
CA THR A 46 1.01 -3.88 -11.05
C THR A 46 1.93 -2.78 -10.55
N PHE A 47 1.65 -2.21 -9.38
CA PHE A 47 2.48 -1.19 -8.76
C PHE A 47 3.91 -1.68 -8.52
N SER A 48 4.06 -2.89 -7.98
CA SER A 48 5.38 -3.48 -7.68
C SER A 48 6.18 -3.75 -8.95
N LYS A 49 5.52 -4.25 -10.01
CA LYS A 49 6.15 -4.47 -11.33
C LYS A 49 6.65 -3.16 -11.94
N VAL A 50 5.82 -2.12 -11.88
CA VAL A 50 6.17 -0.79 -12.36
C VAL A 50 7.35 -0.21 -11.57
N CYS A 51 7.34 -0.28 -10.23
CA CYS A 51 8.43 0.22 -9.41
C CYS A 51 9.77 -0.48 -9.73
N ARG A 52 9.73 -1.81 -9.91
CA ARG A 52 10.90 -2.60 -10.32
C ARG A 52 11.44 -2.19 -11.69
N TRP A 53 10.55 -1.92 -12.65
CA TRP A 53 10.96 -1.49 -13.99
C TRP A 53 11.52 -0.06 -14.00
N LEU A 54 11.03 0.81 -13.11
CA LEU A 54 11.54 2.17 -12.93
C LEU A 54 12.79 2.25 -12.05
N ASP A 55 13.22 1.14 -11.45
CA ASP A 55 14.28 1.09 -10.43
C ASP A 55 14.05 2.08 -9.26
N VAL A 56 12.78 2.18 -8.82
CA VAL A 56 12.38 3.06 -7.70
C VAL A 56 11.85 2.22 -6.54
N ASP A 57 12.23 2.59 -5.32
CA ASP A 57 11.69 1.94 -4.11
C ASP A 57 10.19 2.28 -3.92
N PRO A 58 9.30 1.27 -3.86
CA PRO A 58 7.91 1.41 -3.45
C PRO A 58 7.69 2.31 -2.22
N GLY A 59 8.58 2.24 -1.23
CA GLY A 59 8.52 3.00 0.03
C GLY A 59 8.59 4.52 -0.18
N GLU A 60 9.41 4.97 -1.13
CA GLU A 60 9.54 6.39 -1.50
C GLU A 60 8.27 6.94 -2.17
N ILE A 61 7.58 6.08 -2.92
CA ILE A 61 6.38 6.46 -3.65
C ILE A 61 5.16 6.47 -2.72
N LEU A 62 4.94 5.42 -1.91
CA LEU A 62 3.83 5.40 -0.95
C LEU A 62 4.05 6.29 0.28
N LYS A 63 5.24 6.87 0.47
CA LYS A 63 5.63 7.56 1.71
C LYS A 63 5.39 6.67 2.94
N VAL A 64 5.53 5.35 2.79
CA VAL A 64 5.65 4.47 3.95
C VAL A 64 7.06 4.73 4.45
N ARG A 65 7.20 5.74 5.33
CA ARG A 65 8.39 5.86 6.15
C ARG A 65 8.48 4.51 6.86
N ALA A 66 9.46 3.69 6.50
CA ALA A 66 9.95 2.70 7.44
C ALA A 66 10.37 3.53 8.65
N ARG A 67 9.53 3.55 9.70
CA ARG A 67 9.91 4.15 10.97
C ARG A 67 11.02 3.25 11.51
N GLY A 68 12.24 3.53 11.11
CA GLY A 68 13.41 3.12 11.86
C GLY A 68 13.28 3.69 13.26
N GLY A 69 13.20 2.79 14.25
CA GLY A 69 13.56 3.08 15.64
C GLY A 69 12.58 3.93 16.45
N SER A 70 11.48 3.35 16.88
CA SER A 70 10.97 3.47 18.26
C SER A 70 9.87 2.45 18.42
N ALA A 71 9.92 1.62 19.47
CA ALA A 71 8.92 0.64 19.82
C ALA A 71 7.49 1.11 19.45
N GLU A 72 6.99 0.66 18.30
CA GLU A 72 5.69 1.05 17.83
C GLU A 72 4.68 0.33 18.72
N THR A 73 3.96 1.10 19.54
CA THR A 73 2.68 0.63 20.08
C THR A 73 1.91 0.00 18.91
N PRO A 74 1.52 -1.28 18.98
CA PRO A 74 0.83 -1.93 17.88
C PRO A 74 -0.46 -1.16 17.59
N SER A 75 -0.50 -0.48 16.45
CA SER A 75 -1.68 0.22 15.98
C SER A 75 -2.51 -0.75 15.17
N ALA A 76 -3.45 -1.43 15.83
CA ALA A 76 -4.44 -2.25 15.15
C ALA A 76 -5.48 -1.36 14.46
N ALA A 77 -5.63 -1.51 13.14
CA ALA A 77 -6.72 -0.93 12.36
C ALA A 77 -7.73 -2.03 12.00
N VAL A 78 -9.02 -1.79 12.25
CA VAL A 78 -10.11 -2.71 11.91
C VAL A 78 -10.93 -2.13 10.77
N HIS A 79 -11.04 -2.89 9.68
CA HIS A 79 -11.88 -2.52 8.54
C HIS A 79 -13.22 -3.26 8.60
N PHE A 80 -14.31 -2.51 8.80
CA PHE A 80 -15.66 -3.05 8.74
C PHE A 80 -16.14 -3.12 7.29
N LYS A 81 -16.85 -4.20 6.93
CA LYS A 81 -17.43 -4.36 5.58
C LYS A 81 -18.55 -3.34 5.36
N LYS A 82 -18.68 -2.92 4.08
CA LYS A 82 -19.43 -1.78 3.53
C LYS A 82 -20.85 -1.52 4.07
N ASP A 83 -21.58 -2.54 4.53
CA ASP A 83 -22.97 -2.42 5.05
C ASP A 83 -23.14 -2.79 6.53
N SER A 84 -22.05 -2.95 7.28
CA SER A 84 -22.16 -3.14 8.74
C SER A 84 -22.24 -1.77 9.42
N THR A 85 -23.46 -1.33 9.76
CA THR A 85 -23.73 -0.14 10.58
C THR A 85 -23.31 -0.39 12.04
N VAL A 86 -22.03 -0.67 12.24
CA VAL A 86 -21.47 -0.75 13.59
C VAL A 86 -21.48 0.66 14.15
N SER A 87 -22.21 0.85 15.25
CA SER A 87 -22.21 2.13 15.94
C SER A 87 -20.77 2.48 16.35
N LEU A 88 -20.43 3.77 16.33
CA LEU A 88 -19.11 4.24 16.76
C LEU A 88 -18.75 3.72 18.16
N GLY A 89 -19.73 3.64 19.07
CA GLY A 89 -19.55 3.09 20.41
C GLY A 89 -19.18 1.60 20.41
N THR A 90 -19.82 0.78 19.58
CA THR A 90 -19.49 -0.64 19.44
C THR A 90 -18.10 -0.84 18.82
N ALA A 91 -17.74 -0.04 17.82
CA ALA A 91 -16.41 -0.09 17.20
C ALA A 91 -15.31 0.27 18.22
N GLN A 92 -15.55 1.29 19.05
CA GLN A 92 -14.63 1.70 20.12
C GLN A 92 -14.51 0.62 21.21
N ALA A 93 -15.61 0.00 21.62
CA ALA A 93 -15.60 -1.08 22.61
C ALA A 93 -14.79 -2.29 22.11
N LEU A 94 -14.99 -2.69 20.85
CA LEU A 94 -14.25 -3.77 20.23
C LEU A 94 -12.75 -3.46 20.13
N ALA A 95 -12.39 -2.24 19.73
CA ALA A 95 -10.99 -1.81 19.67
C ALA A 95 -10.31 -1.90 21.03
N ARG A 96 -10.98 -1.45 22.11
CA ARG A 96 -10.45 -1.56 23.48
C ARG A 96 -10.24 -3.02 23.90
N LEU A 97 -11.18 -3.91 23.58
CA LEU A 97 -11.07 -5.33 23.90
C LEU A 97 -9.87 -5.97 23.20
N ILE A 98 -9.70 -5.74 21.90
CA ILE A 98 -8.58 -6.29 21.12
C ILE A 98 -7.23 -5.81 21.68
N LEU A 99 -7.10 -4.52 21.97
CA LEU A 99 -5.87 -3.97 22.54
C LEU A 99 -5.57 -4.51 23.94
N ALA A 100 -6.60 -4.70 24.78
CA ALA A 100 -6.44 -5.30 26.10
C ALA A 100 -5.96 -6.77 25.99
N ALA A 101 -6.53 -7.55 25.08
CA ALA A 101 -6.13 -8.93 24.84
C ALA A 101 -4.68 -9.04 24.34
N GLN A 102 -4.28 -8.19 23.39
CA GLN A 102 -2.89 -8.16 22.88
C GLN A 102 -1.88 -7.86 23.99
N ARG A 103 -2.19 -6.88 24.86
CA ARG A 103 -1.34 -6.56 26.03
C ARG A 103 -1.21 -7.75 26.98
N ALA A 104 -2.31 -8.47 27.22
CA ALA A 104 -2.28 -9.65 28.09
C ALA A 104 -1.41 -10.77 27.52
N VAL A 105 -1.51 -11.03 26.20
CA VAL A 105 -0.72 -12.05 25.51
C VAL A 105 0.77 -11.72 25.53
N LEU A 106 1.14 -10.46 25.29
CA LEU A 106 2.53 -10.01 25.37
C LEU A 106 3.07 -10.11 26.81
N ALA A 107 2.31 -9.68 27.81
CA ALA A 107 2.70 -9.79 29.22
C ALA A 107 2.80 -11.24 29.72
N SER A 108 2.11 -12.20 29.09
CA SER A 108 2.30 -13.63 29.37
C SER A 108 3.53 -14.24 28.69
N HIS A 109 3.96 -13.72 27.54
CA HIS A 109 5.16 -14.19 26.85
C HIS A 109 6.45 -13.77 27.56
N ASP A 110 6.49 -12.61 28.21
CA ASP A 110 7.67 -12.13 28.95
C ASP A 110 7.90 -12.83 30.31
N ARG A 111 6.99 -13.73 30.73
CA ARG A 111 7.03 -14.42 32.03
C ARG A 111 7.37 -15.92 31.95
N ASN A 112 7.83 -16.40 30.81
CA ASN A 112 8.31 -17.77 30.58
C ASN A 112 9.71 -17.75 29.97
#